data_AF-B8FDI3-F1
#
_entry.id   AF-B8FDI3-F1
#
_cell.length_a   1.000
_cell.length_b   1.000
_cell.length_c   1.000
_cell.angle_alpha   90.00
_cell.angle_beta   90.00
_cell.angle_gamma   90.00
#
_symmetry.space_group_name_H-M   'P 1'
#
loop_
_entity.id
_entity.type
_entity.pdbx_description
1 polymer ?
#
loop_
_entity_poly.entity_id
_entity_poly.type
_entity_poly.pdbx_seq_one_letter_code
_entity_poly.pdbx_strand_id
1 'polypeptide(L)'
;MLTKKFSAAVSYGDFKTKSKEFLIPFLVEEESGFQGLSSGKAFDYGVMAFIGREIDADDIFKKLVDSGQKISNVQTTLKVLERYISEVQQFKIGNIVRIEYGRELNFSLIKEADRPGSTEKNKSKLP
;
A
#
# COMPACT_ATOMS: atom_id res chain seq x y z
N MET A 1 5.85 -12.10 11.13
CA MET A 1 6.54 -12.21 9.83
C MET A 1 7.30 -10.92 9.60
N LEU A 2 8.58 -10.99 9.19
CA LEU A 2 9.42 -9.80 9.00
C LEU A 2 9.55 -9.46 7.51
N THR A 3 9.62 -8.17 7.18
CA THR A 3 9.86 -7.67 5.82
C THR A 3 10.77 -6.44 5.81
N LYS A 4 11.53 -6.25 4.71
CA LYS A 4 12.26 -5.01 4.40
C LYS A 4 11.62 -4.19 3.30
N LYS A 5 10.41 -4.56 2.88
CA LYS A 5 9.66 -3.94 1.78
C LYS A 5 8.38 -3.30 2.29
N PHE A 6 8.03 -2.16 1.73
CA PHE A 6 6.81 -1.44 2.08
C PHE A 6 6.31 -0.60 0.90
N SER A 7 5.00 -0.35 0.81
CA SER A 7 4.50 0.58 -0.19
C SER A 7 4.73 2.03 0.24
N ALA A 8 5.10 2.88 -0.71
CA ALA A 8 5.27 4.31 -0.51
C ALA A 8 4.47 5.10 -1.54
N ALA A 9 4.05 6.31 -1.16
CA ALA A 9 3.39 7.26 -2.04
C ALA A 9 4.19 7.50 -3.32
N VAL A 10 3.53 7.47 -4.47
CA VAL A 10 4.15 7.67 -5.78
C VAL A 10 3.20 8.38 -6.72
N SER A 11 3.75 9.26 -7.57
CA SER A 11 3.00 9.77 -8.72
C SER A 11 3.02 8.73 -9.84
N TYR A 12 1.86 8.32 -10.33
CA TYR A 12 1.74 7.30 -11.39
C TYR A 12 0.49 7.55 -12.24
N GLY A 13 0.59 7.37 -13.57
CA GLY A 13 -0.48 7.74 -14.49
C GLY A 13 -0.89 9.21 -14.31
N ASP A 14 -2.19 9.45 -14.15
CA ASP A 14 -2.77 10.77 -13.86
C ASP A 14 -2.73 11.13 -12.37
N PHE A 15 -2.51 10.15 -11.47
CA PHE A 15 -2.38 10.41 -10.04
C PHE A 15 -1.04 11.09 -9.74
N LYS A 16 -1.09 12.30 -9.17
CA LYS A 16 0.09 13.10 -8.79
C LYS A 16 0.10 13.32 -7.28
N THR A 17 1.25 13.08 -6.66
CA THR A 17 1.48 13.38 -5.25
C THR A 17 2.90 13.87 -5.00
N LYS A 18 3.03 14.77 -4.03
CA LYS A 18 4.32 15.20 -3.46
C LYS A 18 4.61 14.53 -2.11
N SER A 19 3.68 13.71 -1.61
CA SER A 19 3.84 13.06 -0.31
C SER A 19 5.00 12.07 -0.35
N LYS A 20 5.78 12.06 0.73
CA LYS A 20 6.84 11.08 0.98
C LYS A 20 6.45 10.28 2.21
N GLU A 21 5.45 9.43 2.04
CA GLU A 21 4.95 8.62 3.15
C GLU A 21 4.78 7.17 2.75
N PHE A 22 4.82 6.33 3.77
CA PHE A 22 4.54 4.91 3.66
C PHE A 22 3.03 4.68 3.69
N LEU A 23 2.56 3.72 2.92
CA LEU A 23 1.13 3.44 2.79
C LEU A 23 0.78 2.05 3.31
N ILE A 24 -0.43 1.94 3.84
CA ILE A 24 -1.07 0.72 4.29
C ILE A 24 -2.44 0.58 3.60
N PRO A 25 -3.09 -0.59 3.64
CA PRO A 25 -4.51 -0.67 3.32
C PRO A 25 -5.34 0.20 4.26
N PHE A 26 -6.45 0.71 3.76
CA PHE A 26 -7.50 1.24 4.61
C PHE A 26 -8.01 0.16 5.57
N LEU A 27 -8.31 0.58 6.79
CA LEU A 27 -8.74 -0.29 7.88
C LEU A 27 -10.27 -0.29 8.06
N VAL A 28 -11.00 0.26 7.07
CA VAL A 28 -12.46 0.41 7.05
C VAL A 28 -13.00 -0.03 5.69
N GLU A 29 -14.20 -0.61 5.66
CA GLU A 29 -14.74 -1.34 4.49
C GLU A 29 -15.14 -0.44 3.31
N GLU A 30 -15.38 0.85 3.54
CA GLU A 30 -15.93 1.77 2.54
C GLU A 30 -14.86 2.56 1.76
N GLU A 31 -13.59 2.41 2.13
CA GLU A 31 -12.49 3.16 1.51
C GLU A 31 -11.73 2.28 0.50
N SER A 32 -11.31 2.90 -0.61
CA SER A 32 -10.58 2.23 -1.68
C SER A 32 -9.15 2.76 -1.81
N GLY A 33 -8.24 1.93 -2.30
CA GLY A 33 -6.82 2.25 -2.39
C GLY A 33 -6.07 2.12 -1.07
N PHE A 34 -5.01 2.90 -0.94
CA PHE A 34 -4.13 2.94 0.22
C PHE A 34 -4.41 4.14 1.11
N GLN A 35 -4.09 3.97 2.39
CA GLN A 35 -4.05 5.01 3.40
C GLN A 35 -2.60 5.35 3.78
N GLY A 36 -2.30 6.63 3.90
CA GLY A 36 -1.02 7.12 4.42
C GLY A 36 -0.84 6.75 5.90
N LEU A 37 0.25 6.07 6.23
CA LEU A 37 0.52 5.56 7.59
C LEU A 37 0.64 6.68 8.63
N SER A 38 1.04 7.88 8.23
CA SER A 38 1.17 9.02 9.15
C SER A 38 0.09 10.07 8.94
N SER A 39 -0.35 10.29 7.70
CA SER A 39 -1.29 11.36 7.38
C SER A 39 -2.75 10.92 7.33
N GLY A 40 -3.02 9.62 7.19
CA GLY A 40 -4.35 9.08 6.92
C GLY A 40 -4.90 9.40 5.52
N LYS A 41 -4.14 10.07 4.65
CA LYS A 41 -4.60 10.46 3.30
C LYS A 41 -4.78 9.25 2.38
N ALA A 42 -5.71 9.35 1.44
CA ALA A 42 -5.94 8.35 0.41
C ALA A 42 -4.91 8.42 -0.72
N PHE A 43 -4.53 7.26 -1.24
CA PHE A 43 -3.63 7.10 -2.39
C PHE A 43 -4.08 5.92 -3.26
N ASP A 44 -4.22 6.14 -4.56
CA ASP A 44 -4.65 5.07 -5.48
C ASP A 44 -3.53 4.04 -5.72
N TYR A 45 -2.28 4.51 -5.71
CA TYR A 45 -1.11 3.72 -6.06
C TYR A 45 -0.01 3.84 -5.02
N GLY A 46 0.72 2.73 -4.86
CA GLY A 46 1.95 2.66 -4.07
C GLY A 46 3.10 2.11 -4.90
N VAL A 47 4.32 2.56 -4.63
CA VAL A 47 5.54 1.92 -5.14
C VAL A 47 6.15 1.05 -4.06
N MET A 48 6.59 -0.16 -4.41
CA MET A 48 7.37 -1.00 -3.52
C MET A 48 8.74 -0.38 -3.25
N ALA A 49 8.98 -0.01 -2.00
CA ALA A 49 10.20 0.61 -1.53
C ALA A 49 10.93 -0.28 -0.53
N PHE A 50 12.25 -0.17 -0.50
CA PHE A 50 13.09 -0.77 0.53
C PHE A 50 13.19 0.18 1.71
N ILE A 51 12.95 -0.31 2.93
CA ILE A 51 12.86 0.55 4.12
C ILE A 51 14.12 0.55 5.00
N GLY A 52 15.18 -0.16 4.59
CA GLY A 52 16.47 -0.17 5.29
C GLY A 52 16.54 -1.05 6.55
N ARG A 53 15.40 -1.51 7.09
CA ARG A 53 15.31 -2.36 8.28
C ARG A 53 14.23 -3.41 8.14
N GLU A 54 14.27 -4.43 8.97
CA GLU A 54 13.15 -5.38 9.10
C GLU A 54 12.06 -4.76 9.96
N ILE A 55 10.81 -4.97 9.55
CA ILE A 55 9.62 -4.61 10.31
C ILE A 55 8.62 -5.76 10.28
N ASP A 56 7.76 -5.80 11.29
CA ASP A 56 6.58 -6.66 11.35
C ASP A 56 5.28 -5.85 11.47
N ALA A 57 4.16 -6.55 11.71
CA ALA A 57 2.83 -5.94 11.83
C ALA A 57 2.75 -5.03 13.06
N ASP A 58 3.41 -5.41 14.16
CA ASP A 58 3.42 -4.65 15.41
C ASP A 58 4.19 -3.34 15.25
N ASP A 59 5.28 -3.32 14.48
CA ASP A 59 6.02 -2.10 14.15
C ASP A 59 5.17 -1.11 13.36
N ILE A 60 4.36 -1.60 12.41
CA ILE A 60 3.44 -0.77 11.64
C ILE A 60 2.30 -0.28 12.54
N PHE A 61 1.76 -1.17 13.37
CA PHE A 61 0.69 -0.85 14.31
C PHE A 61 1.12 0.22 15.32
N LYS A 62 2.32 0.13 15.89
CA LYS A 62 2.88 1.18 16.77
C LYS A 62 2.93 2.53 16.05
N LYS A 63 3.41 2.58 14.80
CA LYS A 63 3.41 3.82 14.02
C LYS A 63 2.01 4.36 13.76
N LEU A 64 1.04 3.48 13.53
CA LEU A 64 -0.36 3.88 13.35
C LEU A 64 -0.92 4.50 14.64
N VAL A 65 -0.65 3.89 15.80
CA VAL A 65 -1.01 4.44 17.11
C VAL A 65 -0.35 5.81 17.33
N ASP A 66 0.96 5.91 17.07
CA ASP A 66 1.73 7.15 17.23
C ASP A 66 1.22 8.27 16.31
N SER A 67 0.63 7.93 15.15
CA SER A 67 0.04 8.90 14.23
C SER A 67 -1.28 9.50 14.72
N GLY A 68 -1.89 8.95 15.78
CA GLY A 68 -3.18 9.39 16.30
C GLY A 68 -4.38 8.98 15.42
N GLN A 69 -4.17 8.11 14.45
CA GLN A 69 -5.25 7.60 13.60
C GLN A 69 -6.20 6.70 14.39
N LYS A 70 -7.49 6.76 14.04
CA LYS A 70 -8.54 5.99 14.74
C LYS A 70 -8.41 4.51 14.42
N ILE A 71 -8.31 3.69 15.46
CA ILE A 71 -8.27 2.23 15.36
C ILE A 71 -9.55 1.69 15.99
N SER A 72 -10.45 1.15 15.16
CA SER A 72 -11.76 0.65 15.62
C SER A 72 -11.66 -0.69 16.33
N ASN A 73 -10.77 -1.58 15.87
CA ASN A 73 -10.56 -2.90 16.46
C ASN A 73 -9.11 -3.34 16.28
N VAL A 74 -8.39 -3.50 17.39
CA VAL A 74 -6.97 -3.87 17.41
C VAL A 74 -6.70 -5.20 16.71
N GLN A 75 -7.48 -6.25 16.99
CA GLN A 75 -7.25 -7.58 16.42
C GLN A 75 -7.49 -7.59 14.92
N THR A 76 -8.54 -6.92 14.45
CA THR A 76 -8.83 -6.80 13.02
C THR A 76 -7.71 -6.02 12.31
N THR A 77 -7.26 -4.91 12.89
CA THR A 77 -6.15 -4.12 12.33
C THR A 77 -4.88 -4.95 12.21
N LEU A 78 -4.49 -5.69 13.26
CA LEU A 78 -3.30 -6.53 13.21
C LEU A 78 -3.39 -7.59 12.10
N LYS A 79 -4.54 -8.27 11.96
CA LYS A 79 -4.76 -9.24 10.87
C LYS A 79 -4.61 -8.62 9.49
N VAL A 80 -5.14 -7.40 9.28
CA VAL A 80 -5.00 -6.65 8.02
C VAL A 80 -3.52 -6.33 7.75
N LEU A 81 -2.78 -5.89 8.77
CA LEU A 81 -1.35 -5.56 8.64
C LEU A 81 -0.46 -6.78 8.41
N GLU A 82 -0.73 -7.90 9.09
CA GLU A 82 -0.03 -9.17 8.86
C GLU A 82 -0.21 -9.67 7.43
N ARG A 83 -1.46 -9.62 6.94
CA ARG A 83 -1.77 -9.95 5.55
C ARG A 83 -1.04 -9.02 4.60
N TYR A 84 -1.06 -7.72 4.88
CA TYR A 84 -0.38 -6.73 4.05
C TYR A 84 1.12 -7.02 3.93
N ILE A 85 1.79 -7.39 5.03
CA ILE A 85 3.20 -7.80 5.01
C ILE A 85 3.43 -9.04 4.14
N SER A 86 2.50 -9.99 4.16
CA SER A 86 2.57 -11.18 3.29
C SER A 86 2.40 -10.83 1.81
N GLU A 87 1.49 -9.90 1.48
CA GLU A 87 1.25 -9.43 0.12
C GLU A 87 2.47 -8.69 -0.44
N VAL A 88 3.03 -7.69 0.27
CA VAL A 88 4.18 -6.89 -0.23
C VAL A 88 5.43 -7.74 -0.50
N GLN A 89 5.53 -8.91 0.14
CA GLN A 89 6.64 -9.83 -0.10
C GLN A 89 6.64 -10.46 -1.48
N GLN A 90 5.51 -10.47 -2.18
CA GLN A 90 5.38 -11.05 -3.52
C GLN A 90 5.92 -10.12 -4.62
N PHE A 91 6.08 -8.83 -4.33
CA PHE A 91 6.45 -7.81 -5.33
C PHE A 91 7.93 -7.42 -5.27
N LYS A 92 8.50 -7.02 -6.42
CA LYS A 92 9.87 -6.51 -6.47
C LYS A 92 9.91 -5.04 -6.05
N ILE A 93 11.05 -4.60 -5.51
CA ILE A 93 11.30 -3.17 -5.32
C ILE A 93 11.14 -2.43 -6.65
N GLY A 94 10.46 -1.29 -6.63
CA GLY A 94 10.13 -0.48 -7.79
C GLY A 94 8.78 -0.80 -8.41
N ASN A 95 8.18 -1.96 -8.14
CA ASN A 95 6.86 -2.28 -8.68
C ASN A 95 5.81 -1.29 -8.21
N ILE A 96 4.96 -0.85 -9.13
CA ILE A 96 3.76 -0.07 -8.84
C ILE A 96 2.63 -1.04 -8.55
N VAL A 97 1.93 -0.80 -7.45
CA VAL A 97 0.78 -1.61 -7.03
C VAL A 97 -0.43 -0.73 -6.77
N ARG A 98 -1.62 -1.33 -6.91
CA ARG A 98 -2.88 -0.84 -6.37
C ARG A 98 -3.50 -1.87 -5.42
N ILE A 99 -4.47 -1.45 -4.63
CA ILE A 99 -5.27 -2.36 -3.79
C ILE A 99 -6.60 -2.65 -4.47
N GLU A 100 -7.00 -3.92 -4.49
CA GLU A 100 -8.39 -4.33 -4.72
C GLU A 100 -8.97 -4.89 -3.43
N TYR A 101 -10.08 -4.31 -2.97
CA TYR A 101 -10.81 -4.82 -1.82
C TYR A 101 -11.87 -5.84 -2.26
N GLY A 102 -11.95 -6.92 -1.49
CA GLY A 102 -13.07 -7.85 -1.49
C GLY A 102 -14.03 -7.53 -0.35
N ARG A 103 -14.74 -8.56 0.15
CA ARG A 103 -15.64 -8.43 1.31
C ARG A 103 -14.85 -8.44 2.63
N GLU A 104 -15.38 -7.80 3.68
CA GLU A 104 -14.87 -7.93 5.06
C GLU A 104 -13.37 -7.57 5.22
N LEU A 105 -12.94 -6.41 4.71
CA LEU A 105 -11.54 -5.94 4.74
C LEU A 105 -10.52 -6.89 4.08
N ASN A 106 -10.99 -7.87 3.33
CA ASN A 106 -10.17 -8.69 2.46
C ASN A 106 -9.61 -7.81 1.33
N PHE A 107 -8.34 -7.96 0.98
CA PHE A 107 -7.76 -7.22 -0.13
C PHE A 107 -6.62 -8.00 -0.79
N SER A 108 -6.31 -7.66 -2.04
CA SER A 108 -5.11 -8.14 -2.73
C SER A 108 -4.35 -6.96 -3.31
N LEU A 109 -3.02 -7.05 -3.33
CA LEU A 109 -2.19 -6.11 -4.08
C LEU A 109 -2.13 -6.56 -5.54
N ILE A 110 -2.37 -5.63 -6.47
CA ILE A 110 -2.29 -5.89 -7.90
C ILE A 110 -1.13 -5.11 -8.48
N LYS A 111 -0.23 -5.78 -9.22
CA LYS A 111 0.86 -5.10 -9.92
C LYS A 111 0.32 -4.35 -11.13
N GLU A 112 0.53 -3.04 -11.15
CA GLU A 112 0.15 -2.14 -12.25
C GLU A 112 1.29 -1.90 -13.24
N ALA A 113 2.53 -1.81 -12.75
CA ALA A 113 3.70 -1.62 -13.58
C ALA A 113 4.98 -2.08 -12.88
N ASP A 114 6.04 -2.32 -13.64
CA ASP A 114 7.33 -2.71 -13.07
C ASP A 114 8.09 -1.53 -12.43
N ARG A 115 7.86 -0.29 -12.87
CA ARG A 115 8.50 0.94 -12.36
C ARG A 115 7.69 2.21 -12.65
N PRO A 116 7.86 3.29 -11.86
CA PRO A 116 7.28 4.60 -12.16
C PRO A 116 7.69 5.08 -13.57
N GLY A 117 6.76 5.61 -14.35
CA GLY A 117 7.01 6.09 -15.72
C GLY A 117 7.02 5.00 -16.80
N SER A 118 6.82 3.73 -16.42
CA SER A 118 6.49 2.64 -17.35
C SER A 118 4.99 2.66 -17.70
N THR A 119 4.46 3.77 -18.22
CA THR A 119 3.22 3.66 -18.99
C THR A 119 3.61 3.05 -20.32
N GLU A 120 3.41 1.73 -20.46
CA GLU A 120 3.38 1.14 -21.79
C GLU A 120 2.35 1.92 -22.59
N LYS A 121 2.81 2.61 -23.64
CA LYS A 121 1.96 3.10 -24.70
C LYS A 121 1.36 1.88 -25.39
N ASN A 122 0.34 1.26 -24.80
CA ASN A 122 -0.53 0.37 -25.54
C ASN A 122 -1.35 1.24 -26.50
N LYS A 123 -0.69 1.65 -27.59
CA LYS A 123 -1.37 1.94 -28.85
C LYS A 123 -1.95 0.60 -29.30
N SER A 124 -3.15 0.26 -28.83
CA SER A 124 -3.99 -0.65 -29.59
C SER A 124 -4.24 0.04 -30.93
N LYS A 125 -3.40 -0.26 -31.92
CA LYS A 125 -3.84 -0.28 -33.30
C LYS A 125 -4.90 -1.38 -33.33
N LEU A 126 -6.15 -0.97 -33.12
CA LEU A 126 -7.26 -1.77 -33.60
C LEU A 126 -7.22 -1.72 -35.14
N PRO A 127 -7.43 -2.86 -35.81
CA PRO A 127 -7.37 -2.97 -37.27
C PRO A 127 -8.42 -2.10 -37.98
#